data_AF-A0A925LY81-F1
#
_entry.id   AF-A0A925LY81-F1
#
_cell.length_a   1.000
_cell.length_b   1.000
_cell.length_c   1.000
_cell.angle_alpha   90.00
_cell.angle_beta   90.00
_cell.angle_gamma   90.00
#
_symmetry.space_group_name_H-M   'P 1'
#
loop_
_entity.id
_entity.type
_entity.pdbx_description
1 polymer ?
#
loop_
_entity_poly.entity_id
_entity_poly.type
_entity_poly.pdbx_seq_one_letter_code
_entity_poly.pdbx_strand_id
1 'polypeptide(L)'
;MKLNQLSVVIGLTAANVASTAMAPVKAEAATFQLVSGVTSVFLDLPTLQSAAGLNLTGAADTVPPVSSSFLVGFPITPATDFTFSFDSANGFAPIGGTIKHTGSVTFNNAVTVGDFSIGFDPARAAGIASGFFVRDTISTGAILFDVAAPKSLSFVEQALAIEADLRVSPEFASFLGNVNLTGATVGSASINGAAVPEPTTVLGMLAAGGFLAASRRRRSTTK
;
A
#
# COMPACT_ATOMS: atom_id res chain seq x y z
N MET A 1 -91.56 14.73 -9.91
CA MET A 1 -90.67 15.38 -10.90
C MET A 1 -89.29 15.43 -10.27
N LYS A 2 -88.39 14.49 -10.58
CA LYS A 2 -87.39 14.53 -11.67
C LYS A 2 -86.26 15.55 -11.46
N LEU A 3 -85.05 15.00 -11.29
CA LEU A 3 -83.69 15.48 -11.66
C LEU A 3 -83.04 16.59 -10.77
N ASN A 4 -81.73 16.61 -10.49
CA ASN A 4 -80.60 15.73 -10.84
C ASN A 4 -79.40 16.00 -9.89
N GLN A 5 -78.48 15.04 -9.84
CA GLN A 5 -77.23 14.98 -9.09
C GLN A 5 -76.18 16.04 -9.51
N LEU A 6 -75.25 16.39 -8.61
CA LEU A 6 -73.84 16.60 -8.93
C LEU A 6 -72.96 16.49 -7.68
N SER A 7 -72.23 15.39 -7.61
CA SER A 7 -71.26 15.01 -6.58
C SER A 7 -69.99 15.85 -6.70
N VAL A 8 -69.53 16.42 -5.59
CA VAL A 8 -68.20 17.03 -5.48
C VAL A 8 -67.19 15.92 -5.19
N VAL A 9 -66.34 15.62 -6.17
CA VAL A 9 -65.18 14.72 -6.00
C VAL A 9 -64.04 15.54 -5.41
N ILE A 10 -63.70 15.27 -4.15
CA ILE A 10 -62.47 15.75 -3.51
C ILE A 10 -61.34 14.86 -4.01
N GLY A 11 -60.58 15.35 -5.00
CA GLY A 11 -59.36 14.71 -5.47
C GLY A 11 -58.21 15.00 -4.49
N LEU A 12 -57.97 14.07 -3.56
CA LEU A 12 -56.77 14.03 -2.73
C LEU A 12 -55.61 13.44 -3.57
N THR A 13 -54.84 14.29 -4.24
CA THR A 13 -53.58 13.84 -4.85
C THR A 13 -52.52 13.71 -3.76
N ALA A 14 -52.32 12.50 -3.25
CA ALA A 14 -51.12 12.16 -2.49
C ALA A 14 -49.91 12.24 -3.42
N ALA A 15 -49.09 13.27 -3.25
CA ALA A 15 -47.78 13.34 -3.86
C ALA A 15 -46.88 12.32 -3.15
N ASN A 16 -46.70 11.14 -3.76
CA ASN A 16 -45.64 10.22 -3.36
C ASN A 16 -44.31 10.88 -3.70
N VAL A 17 -43.71 11.59 -2.73
CA VAL A 17 -42.29 11.93 -2.79
C VAL A 17 -41.56 10.61 -2.57
N ALA A 18 -41.26 9.92 -3.67
CA ALA A 18 -40.34 8.80 -3.64
C ALA A 18 -38.98 9.37 -3.21
N SER A 19 -38.69 9.31 -1.91
CA SER A 19 -37.35 9.48 -1.39
C SER A 19 -36.51 8.40 -2.09
N THR A 20 -35.78 8.78 -3.13
CA THR A 20 -34.70 7.95 -3.63
C THR A 20 -33.68 7.92 -2.51
N ALA A 21 -33.79 6.91 -1.64
CA ALA A 21 -32.71 6.50 -0.79
C ALA A 21 -31.55 6.21 -1.75
N MET A 22 -30.62 7.15 -1.86
CA MET A 22 -29.33 6.89 -2.46
C MET A 22 -28.74 5.78 -1.61
N ALA A 23 -28.78 4.55 -2.12
CA ALA A 23 -28.01 3.48 -1.52
C ALA A 23 -26.57 4.01 -1.40
N PRO A 24 -25.90 3.87 -0.24
CA PRO A 24 -24.51 4.25 -0.15
C PRO A 24 -23.78 3.46 -1.24
N VAL A 25 -23.22 4.17 -2.22
CA VAL A 25 -22.28 3.57 -3.16
C VAL A 25 -21.14 3.09 -2.31
N LYS A 26 -21.09 1.79 -2.05
CA LYS A 26 -19.97 1.16 -1.37
C LYS A 26 -18.77 1.43 -2.27
N ALA A 27 -17.84 2.27 -1.81
CA ALA A 27 -16.55 2.41 -2.48
C ALA A 27 -15.95 1.00 -2.57
N GLU A 28 -15.83 0.48 -3.78
CA GLU A 28 -15.21 -0.82 -4.01
C GLU A 28 -13.70 -0.64 -3.87
N ALA A 29 -13.04 -1.56 -3.17
CA ALA A 29 -11.60 -1.51 -3.00
C ALA A 29 -10.92 -1.54 -4.37
N ALA A 30 -10.16 -0.49 -4.70
CA ALA A 30 -9.43 -0.40 -5.94
C ALA A 30 -8.06 -1.08 -5.78
N THR A 31 -7.62 -1.79 -6.82
CA THR A 31 -6.30 -2.42 -6.84
C THR A 31 -5.30 -1.52 -7.55
N PHE A 32 -4.12 -1.38 -6.96
CA PHE A 32 -3.02 -0.58 -7.47
C PHE A 32 -1.74 -1.41 -7.53
N GLN A 33 -0.90 -1.10 -8.52
CA GLN A 33 0.47 -1.58 -8.62
C GLN A 33 1.43 -0.45 -8.28
N LEU A 34 2.38 -0.71 -7.38
CA LEU A 34 3.48 0.22 -7.12
C LEU A 34 4.49 0.15 -8.28
N VAL A 35 4.81 1.28 -8.91
CA VAL A 35 5.62 1.30 -10.15
C VAL A 35 6.94 2.04 -10.03
N SER A 36 7.05 2.96 -9.08
CA SER A 36 8.26 3.76 -8.86
C SER A 36 8.27 4.39 -7.48
N GLY A 37 9.38 5.00 -7.10
CA GLY A 37 9.52 5.69 -5.83
C GLY A 37 10.90 5.52 -5.21
N VAL A 38 10.97 5.84 -3.92
CA VAL A 38 12.17 5.71 -3.10
C VAL A 38 11.77 5.10 -1.76
N THR A 39 12.52 4.10 -1.32
CA THR A 39 12.49 3.62 0.06
C THR A 39 13.65 4.24 0.81
N SER A 40 13.35 5.14 1.73
CA SER A 40 14.35 5.78 2.59
C SER A 40 14.55 4.99 3.87
N VAL A 41 15.79 4.85 4.32
CA VAL A 41 16.15 4.01 5.46
C VAL A 41 16.97 4.80 6.46
N PHE A 42 16.57 4.69 7.72
CA PHE A 42 17.31 5.11 8.89
C PHE A 42 17.76 3.85 9.62
N LEU A 43 19.03 3.79 10.01
CA LEU A 43 19.59 2.70 10.81
C LEU A 43 20.18 3.28 12.08
N ASP A 44 19.90 2.64 13.21
CA ASP A 44 20.54 2.92 14.49
C ASP A 44 21.95 2.30 14.47
N LEU A 45 22.90 3.05 13.90
CA LEU A 45 24.29 2.63 13.77
C LEU A 45 24.95 2.35 15.14
N PRO A 46 24.75 3.14 16.20
CA PRO A 46 25.25 2.79 17.54
C PRO A 46 24.77 1.43 18.04
N THR A 47 23.48 1.11 17.86
CA THR A 47 22.94 -0.19 18.25
C THR A 47 23.53 -1.31 17.41
N LEU A 48 23.59 -1.17 16.08
CA LEU A 48 24.19 -2.18 15.18
C LEU A 48 25.68 -2.40 15.47
N GLN A 49 26.42 -1.33 15.75
CA GLN A 49 27.84 -1.39 16.11
C GLN A 49 28.04 -2.10 17.46
N SER A 50 27.24 -1.76 18.47
CA SER A 50 27.37 -2.36 19.81
C SER A 50 26.93 -3.83 19.84
N ALA A 51 25.90 -4.16 19.06
CA ALA A 51 25.29 -5.49 19.05
C ALA A 51 26.03 -6.52 18.18
N ALA A 52 26.62 -6.08 17.07
CA ALA A 52 27.16 -6.95 16.03
C ALA A 52 28.46 -6.43 15.40
N GLY A 53 29.03 -5.33 15.92
CA GLY A 53 30.26 -4.75 15.38
C GLY A 53 30.09 -4.15 13.98
N LEU A 54 28.86 -3.87 13.54
CA LEU A 54 28.60 -3.34 12.21
C LEU A 54 28.74 -1.82 12.17
N ASN A 55 29.75 -1.32 11.45
CA ASN A 55 29.90 0.10 11.14
C ASN A 55 29.57 0.34 9.67
N LEU A 56 28.70 1.30 9.37
CA LEU A 56 28.38 1.67 7.99
C LEU A 56 29.54 2.46 7.39
N THR A 57 30.07 1.97 6.28
CA THR A 57 31.32 2.47 5.67
C THR A 57 31.16 2.94 4.22
N GLY A 58 30.06 2.57 3.57
CA GLY A 58 29.76 3.00 2.21
C GLY A 58 28.33 2.75 1.80
N ALA A 59 27.89 3.45 0.76
CA ALA A 59 26.65 3.23 0.04
C ALA A 59 26.90 3.45 -1.46
N ALA A 60 26.27 2.64 -2.31
CA ALA A 60 26.43 2.71 -3.76
C ALA A 60 25.08 2.54 -4.47
N ASP A 61 24.94 3.18 -5.63
CA ASP A 61 23.72 3.19 -6.47
C ASP A 61 22.44 3.59 -5.70
N THR A 62 22.62 4.53 -4.78
CA THR A 62 21.57 5.10 -3.93
C THR A 62 21.11 6.46 -4.44
N VAL A 63 19.95 6.90 -3.99
CA VAL A 63 19.39 8.23 -4.27
C VAL A 63 19.22 9.03 -2.99
N PRO A 64 19.05 10.37 -3.06
CA PRO A 64 18.72 11.15 -1.88
C PRO A 64 17.46 10.60 -1.18
N PRO A 65 17.47 10.46 0.14
CA PRO A 65 16.28 10.07 0.87
C PRO A 65 15.21 11.17 0.82
N VAL A 66 13.97 10.81 1.17
CA VAL A 66 12.83 11.74 1.16
C VAL A 66 12.94 12.87 2.18
N SER A 67 13.76 12.69 3.21
CA SER A 67 14.05 13.71 4.20
C SER A 67 15.44 13.48 4.82
N SER A 68 15.98 14.51 5.46
CA SER A 68 17.27 14.45 6.15
C SER A 68 17.29 13.58 7.41
N SER A 69 16.13 13.07 7.85
CA SER A 69 16.05 12.13 8.98
C SER A 69 16.44 10.69 8.60
N PHE A 70 16.48 10.38 7.30
CA PHE A 70 16.94 9.09 6.81
C PHE A 70 18.39 9.18 6.33
N LEU A 71 19.12 8.07 6.44
CA LEU A 71 20.53 7.99 6.07
C LEU A 71 20.71 7.81 4.56
N VAL A 72 19.86 7.00 3.94
CA VAL A 72 20.02 6.55 2.56
C VAL A 72 18.67 6.30 1.90
N GLY A 73 18.56 6.60 0.61
CA GLY A 73 17.40 6.27 -0.23
C GLY A 73 17.75 5.18 -1.24
N PHE A 74 16.90 4.17 -1.36
CA PHE A 74 17.00 3.15 -2.40
C PHE A 74 15.89 3.35 -3.43
N PRO A 75 16.20 3.57 -4.70
CA PRO A 75 15.18 3.74 -5.74
C PRO A 75 14.42 2.42 -5.97
N ILE A 76 13.11 2.52 -6.12
CA ILE A 76 12.24 1.41 -6.50
C ILE A 76 12.37 1.18 -8.01
N THR A 77 12.63 -0.06 -8.39
CA THR A 77 12.89 -0.45 -9.78
C THR A 77 11.59 -0.75 -10.54
N PRO A 78 11.61 -0.61 -11.88
CA PRO A 78 10.51 -1.04 -12.74
C PRO A 78 10.21 -2.55 -12.69
N ALA A 79 11.11 -3.36 -12.13
CA ALA A 79 10.91 -4.80 -11.96
C ALA A 79 9.97 -5.13 -10.77
N THR A 80 9.53 -4.11 -10.04
CA THR A 80 8.53 -4.22 -8.96
C THR A 80 7.18 -4.69 -9.53
N ASP A 81 6.63 -5.72 -8.90
CA ASP A 81 5.33 -6.32 -9.22
C ASP A 81 4.37 -6.28 -8.02
N PHE A 82 4.70 -5.46 -7.01
CA PHE A 82 3.92 -5.33 -5.79
C PHE A 82 2.55 -4.70 -6.06
N THR A 83 1.50 -5.39 -5.62
CA THR A 83 0.11 -4.98 -5.75
C THR A 83 -0.57 -4.92 -4.39
N PHE A 84 -1.44 -3.94 -4.23
CA PHE A 84 -2.24 -3.75 -3.02
C PHE A 84 -3.64 -3.27 -3.37
N SER A 85 -4.59 -3.58 -2.49
CA SER A 85 -5.90 -2.96 -2.51
C SER A 85 -5.93 -1.78 -1.55
N PHE A 86 -6.61 -0.72 -1.94
CA PHE A 86 -6.88 0.41 -1.07
C PHE A 86 -8.34 0.79 -1.13
N ASP A 87 -8.94 0.92 0.06
CA ASP A 87 -10.27 1.47 0.26
C ASP A 87 -10.20 2.48 1.41
N SER A 88 -10.81 3.64 1.22
CA SER A 88 -10.97 4.64 2.28
C SER A 88 -11.63 4.09 3.56
N ALA A 89 -12.47 3.04 3.46
CA ALA A 89 -13.15 2.45 4.61
C ALA A 89 -12.39 1.25 5.22
N ASN A 90 -11.78 0.39 4.38
CA ASN A 90 -11.10 -0.83 4.82
C ASN A 90 -9.56 -0.71 4.88
N GLY A 91 -9.01 0.42 4.46
CA GLY A 91 -7.59 0.73 4.52
C GLY A 91 -6.76 0.09 3.41
N PHE A 92 -5.48 -0.08 3.71
CA PHE A 92 -4.48 -0.69 2.82
C PHE A 92 -4.36 -2.18 3.11
N ALA A 93 -4.41 -3.01 2.07
CA ALA A 93 -4.15 -4.44 2.19
C ALA A 93 -3.26 -4.94 1.04
N PRO A 94 -2.09 -5.54 1.33
CA PRO A 94 -1.25 -6.16 0.30
C PRO A 94 -1.98 -7.33 -0.36
N ILE A 95 -1.83 -7.45 -1.67
CA ILE A 95 -2.37 -8.58 -2.45
C ILE A 95 -1.25 -9.56 -2.76
N GLY A 96 -0.10 -9.06 -3.23
CA GLY A 96 1.06 -9.88 -3.55
C GLY A 96 2.17 -9.12 -4.26
N GLY A 97 3.15 -9.87 -4.76
CA GLY A 97 4.33 -9.33 -5.43
C GLY A 97 5.41 -8.87 -4.46
N THR A 98 6.36 -8.08 -4.96
CA THR A 98 7.57 -7.67 -4.25
C THR A 98 8.03 -6.31 -4.72
N ILE A 99 8.39 -5.44 -3.77
CA ILE A 99 9.00 -4.13 -4.07
C ILE A 99 10.49 -4.35 -4.23
N LYS A 100 11.04 -4.05 -5.41
CA LYS A 100 12.44 -4.31 -5.73
C LYS A 100 13.21 -3.01 -5.85
N HIS A 101 14.40 -2.98 -5.30
CA HIS A 101 15.26 -1.80 -5.25
C HIS A 101 16.59 -2.08 -5.93
N THR A 102 17.28 -1.02 -6.34
CA THR A 102 18.72 -1.06 -6.61
C THR A 102 19.49 -0.36 -5.50
N GLY A 103 20.76 -0.72 -5.37
CA GLY A 103 21.70 -0.04 -4.49
C GLY A 103 22.06 -0.87 -3.28
N SER A 104 23.17 -0.50 -2.65
CA SER A 104 23.79 -1.29 -1.60
C SER A 104 24.38 -0.42 -0.51
N VAL A 105 24.59 -1.06 0.65
CA VAL A 105 25.35 -0.52 1.77
C VAL A 105 26.45 -1.48 2.16
N THR A 106 27.60 -0.93 2.53
CA THR A 106 28.78 -1.69 2.93
C THR A 106 29.08 -1.42 4.40
N PHE A 107 29.18 -2.50 5.18
CA PHE A 107 29.62 -2.48 6.56
C PHE A 107 31.08 -2.92 6.69
N ASN A 108 31.83 -2.25 7.56
CA ASN A 108 33.22 -2.56 7.92
C ASN A 108 34.17 -2.72 6.71
N ASN A 109 33.89 -2.04 5.60
CA ASN A 109 34.60 -2.20 4.31
C ASN A 109 34.66 -3.66 3.79
N ALA A 110 33.78 -4.54 4.27
CA ALA A 110 33.89 -5.99 4.04
C ALA A 110 32.57 -6.66 3.65
N VAL A 111 31.45 -6.25 4.27
CA VAL A 111 30.14 -6.88 4.06
C VAL A 111 29.25 -5.93 3.29
N THR A 112 28.89 -6.27 2.06
CA THR A 112 27.97 -5.49 1.23
C THR A 112 26.63 -6.22 1.13
N VAL A 113 25.55 -5.53 1.47
CA VAL A 113 24.16 -5.98 1.30
C VAL A 113 23.41 -4.97 0.46
N GLY A 114 22.50 -5.42 -0.41
CA GLY A 114 21.91 -4.53 -1.40
C GLY A 114 20.87 -5.19 -2.29
N ASP A 115 20.48 -4.42 -3.30
CA ASP A 115 19.41 -4.73 -4.25
C ASP A 115 18.18 -5.28 -3.52
N PHE A 116 17.77 -4.55 -2.48
CA PHE A 116 16.82 -5.07 -1.51
C PHE A 116 15.47 -5.38 -2.14
N SER A 117 14.82 -6.42 -1.64
CA SER A 117 13.44 -6.73 -1.92
C SER A 117 12.59 -6.63 -0.66
N ILE A 118 11.41 -6.02 -0.77
CA ILE A 118 10.38 -6.03 0.28
C ILE A 118 9.28 -6.98 -0.16
N GLY A 119 9.20 -8.12 0.52
CA GLY A 119 8.17 -9.14 0.32
C GLY A 119 7.13 -9.10 1.43
N PHE A 120 6.04 -9.83 1.24
CA PHE A 120 4.99 -10.04 2.24
C PHE A 120 4.79 -11.54 2.47
N ASP A 121 4.80 -11.94 3.73
CA ASP A 121 4.47 -13.29 4.18
C ASP A 121 3.49 -13.19 5.37
N PRO A 122 2.23 -13.65 5.22
CA PRO A 122 1.26 -13.59 6.30
C PRO A 122 1.66 -14.45 7.51
N ALA A 123 2.51 -15.47 7.34
CA ALA A 123 3.03 -16.25 8.47
C ALA A 123 4.00 -15.45 9.35
N ARG A 124 4.57 -14.35 8.82
CA ARG A 124 5.41 -13.40 9.57
C ARG A 124 4.61 -12.28 10.23
N ALA A 125 3.32 -12.18 9.97
CA ALA A 125 2.45 -11.22 10.64
C ALA A 125 2.16 -11.70 12.07
N ALA A 126 3.09 -11.46 12.99
CA ALA A 126 2.99 -11.88 14.38
C ALA A 126 3.35 -10.73 15.34
N GLY A 127 2.52 -10.54 16.37
CA GLY A 127 2.70 -9.48 17.36
C GLY A 127 2.66 -8.09 16.70
N ILE A 128 3.81 -7.42 16.64
CA ILE A 128 3.96 -6.10 16.03
C ILE A 128 4.61 -6.11 14.65
N ALA A 129 4.96 -7.29 14.12
CA ALA A 129 5.41 -7.43 12.74
C ALA A 129 4.20 -7.40 11.79
N SER A 130 4.35 -6.69 10.67
CA SER A 130 3.29 -6.51 9.66
C SER A 130 3.17 -7.68 8.68
N GLY A 131 4.11 -8.64 8.71
CA GLY A 131 4.27 -9.65 7.68
C GLY A 131 5.15 -9.22 6.50
N PHE A 132 5.47 -7.92 6.39
CA PHE A 132 6.48 -7.46 5.44
C PHE A 132 7.89 -7.76 5.95
N PHE A 133 8.79 -8.06 5.02
CA PHE A 133 10.19 -8.34 5.33
C PHE A 133 11.11 -7.80 4.23
N VAL A 134 12.33 -7.40 4.62
CA VAL A 134 13.39 -6.92 3.75
C VAL A 134 14.41 -8.02 3.53
N ARG A 135 14.68 -8.36 2.28
CA ARG A 135 15.67 -9.36 1.88
C ARG A 135 16.78 -8.74 1.06
N ASP A 136 18.00 -9.11 1.38
CA ASP A 136 19.18 -8.85 0.55
C ASP A 136 19.17 -9.76 -0.68
N THR A 137 19.35 -9.19 -1.87
CA THR A 137 19.41 -10.00 -3.10
C THR A 137 20.77 -9.98 -3.77
N ILE A 138 21.72 -9.21 -3.25
CA ILE A 138 23.07 -9.11 -3.83
C ILE A 138 24.01 -10.21 -3.33
N SER A 139 23.95 -10.57 -2.04
CA SER A 139 25.01 -11.36 -1.41
C SER A 139 24.50 -12.64 -0.74
N THR A 140 23.53 -12.53 0.16
CA THR A 140 23.12 -13.61 1.06
C THR A 140 21.82 -14.27 0.63
N GLY A 141 20.93 -13.56 -0.06
CA GLY A 141 19.55 -13.99 -0.26
C GLY A 141 18.72 -14.02 1.04
N ALA A 142 19.31 -13.60 2.15
CA ALA A 142 18.71 -13.72 3.48
C ALA A 142 17.73 -12.59 3.75
N ILE A 143 16.70 -12.90 4.53
CA ILE A 143 15.83 -11.89 5.10
C ILE A 143 16.63 -11.17 6.19
N LEU A 144 16.88 -9.88 6.02
CA LEU A 144 17.65 -9.08 6.95
C LEU A 144 16.79 -8.50 8.06
N PHE A 145 15.60 -8.02 7.69
CA PHE A 145 14.71 -7.33 8.60
C PHE A 145 13.27 -7.76 8.42
N ASP A 146 12.55 -7.90 9.53
CA ASP A 146 11.08 -7.87 9.52
C ASP A 146 10.63 -6.41 9.69
N VAL A 147 9.51 -6.06 9.05
CA VAL A 147 8.96 -4.70 9.08
C VAL A 147 7.80 -4.67 10.06
N ALA A 148 7.84 -3.75 11.02
CA ALA A 148 6.77 -3.57 11.99
C ALA A 148 5.47 -3.07 11.34
N ALA A 149 4.39 -3.07 12.10
CA ALA A 149 3.16 -2.37 11.72
C ALA A 149 3.48 -0.90 11.34
N PRO A 150 2.87 -0.37 10.27
CA PRO A 150 3.09 1.01 9.86
C PRO A 150 2.80 2.01 10.99
N LYS A 151 3.73 2.93 11.22
CA LYS A 151 3.53 4.12 12.07
C LYS A 151 2.64 5.15 11.38
N SER A 152 2.83 5.28 10.07
CA SER A 152 2.05 6.14 9.21
C SER A 152 1.76 5.43 7.89
N LEU A 153 0.58 5.66 7.36
CA LEU A 153 0.16 5.19 6.05
C LEU A 153 -0.74 6.24 5.42
N SER A 154 -0.37 6.70 4.22
CA SER A 154 -1.21 7.57 3.41
C SER A 154 -1.17 7.13 1.96
N PHE A 155 -2.33 7.12 1.33
CA PHE A 155 -2.45 6.94 -0.11
C PHE A 155 -3.38 8.02 -0.66
N VAL A 156 -2.80 9.02 -1.31
CA VAL A 156 -3.51 10.19 -1.83
C VAL A 156 -2.99 10.45 -3.23
N GLU A 157 -3.90 10.69 -4.18
CA GLU A 157 -3.53 11.03 -5.56
C GLU A 157 -2.50 10.05 -6.16
N GLN A 158 -2.69 8.74 -5.94
CA GLN A 158 -1.78 7.70 -6.44
C GLN A 158 -0.36 7.72 -5.85
N ALA A 159 -0.10 8.56 -4.85
CA ALA A 159 1.13 8.56 -4.07
C ALA A 159 0.94 7.74 -2.79
N LEU A 160 1.74 6.68 -2.66
CA LEU A 160 1.83 5.83 -1.48
C LEU A 160 2.97 6.32 -0.59
N ALA A 161 2.65 6.62 0.67
CA ALA A 161 3.63 6.86 1.71
C ALA A 161 3.36 5.92 2.90
N ILE A 162 4.37 5.13 3.27
CA ILE A 162 4.31 4.20 4.41
C ILE A 162 5.59 4.37 5.21
N GLU A 163 5.49 4.55 6.53
CA GLU A 163 6.64 4.51 7.43
C GLU A 163 6.48 3.40 8.47
N ALA A 164 7.53 2.62 8.69
CA ALA A 164 7.52 1.50 9.62
C ALA A 164 8.90 1.27 10.25
N ASP A 165 8.93 0.60 11.40
CA ASP A 165 10.19 0.20 12.03
C ASP A 165 10.79 -1.04 11.37
N LEU A 166 12.12 -1.04 11.28
CA LEU A 166 12.91 -2.19 10.87
C LEU A 166 13.38 -2.97 12.09
N ARG A 167 13.12 -4.27 12.08
CA ARG A 167 13.45 -5.18 13.15
C ARG A 167 14.36 -6.28 12.65
N VAL A 168 15.38 -6.65 13.42
CA VAL A 168 16.30 -7.72 13.01
C VAL A 168 15.53 -9.04 12.90
N SER A 169 15.63 -9.68 11.74
CA SER A 169 15.00 -10.97 11.50
C SER A 169 15.71 -12.09 12.28
N PRO A 170 15.06 -13.25 12.51
CA PRO A 170 15.72 -14.43 13.06
C PRO A 170 16.93 -14.89 12.21
N GLU A 171 16.82 -14.80 10.89
CA GLU A 171 17.87 -15.20 9.95
C GLU A 171 19.09 -14.31 10.09
N PHE A 172 18.88 -13.00 10.19
CA PHE A 172 19.96 -12.05 10.31
C PHE A 172 20.60 -12.09 11.68
N ALA A 173 19.82 -12.19 12.75
CA ALA A 173 20.35 -12.38 14.11
C ALA A 173 21.26 -13.62 14.19
N SER A 174 20.85 -14.72 13.52
CA SER A 174 21.64 -15.95 13.42
C SER A 174 22.91 -15.74 12.61
N PHE A 175 22.83 -15.03 11.47
CA PHE A 175 23.99 -14.67 10.65
C PHE A 175 25.01 -13.82 11.44
N LEU A 176 24.53 -12.91 12.28
CA LEU A 176 25.37 -12.07 13.14
C LEU A 176 25.93 -12.82 14.38
N GLY A 177 25.55 -14.09 14.58
CA GLY A 177 25.96 -14.87 15.75
C GLY A 177 25.35 -14.39 17.07
N ASN A 178 24.27 -13.59 17.02
CA ASN A 178 23.64 -13.01 18.19
C ASN A 178 22.10 -13.11 18.09
N VAL A 179 21.57 -14.28 18.45
CA VAL A 179 20.12 -14.58 18.40
C VAL A 179 19.27 -13.69 19.29
N ASN A 180 19.86 -13.02 20.30
CA ASN A 180 19.13 -12.08 21.16
C ASN A 180 18.72 -10.80 20.43
N LEU A 181 19.26 -10.56 19.23
CA LEU A 181 18.86 -9.43 18.40
C LEU A 181 17.53 -9.66 17.68
N THR A 182 17.03 -10.90 17.60
CA THR A 182 15.77 -11.18 16.91
C THR A 182 14.63 -10.30 17.44
N GLY A 183 14.01 -9.56 16.54
CA GLY A 183 12.92 -8.64 16.83
C GLY A 183 13.36 -7.29 17.43
N ALA A 184 14.65 -7.05 17.64
CA ALA A 184 15.16 -5.75 18.08
C ALA A 184 14.94 -4.70 16.98
N THR A 185 14.38 -3.55 17.35
CA THR A 185 14.26 -2.41 16.44
C THR A 185 15.64 -1.80 16.23
N VAL A 186 16.07 -1.71 14.97
CA VAL A 186 17.41 -1.21 14.58
C VAL A 186 17.34 -0.09 13.55
N GLY A 187 16.14 0.43 13.30
CA GLY A 187 15.94 1.49 12.32
C GLY A 187 14.49 1.67 11.94
N SER A 188 14.27 2.48 10.90
CA SER A 188 12.98 2.70 10.29
C SER A 188 13.13 2.83 8.78
N ALA A 189 12.10 2.43 8.05
CA ALA A 189 12.01 2.59 6.61
C ALA A 189 10.77 3.41 6.23
N SER A 190 10.90 4.25 5.21
CA SER A 190 9.82 5.02 4.63
C SER A 190 9.74 4.78 3.12
N ILE A 191 8.68 4.12 2.70
CA ILE A 191 8.36 3.88 1.29
C ILE A 191 7.58 5.09 0.79
N ASN A 192 8.08 5.76 -0.24
CA ASN A 192 7.40 6.86 -0.90
C ASN A 192 7.40 6.59 -2.40
N GLY A 193 6.24 6.22 -2.95
CA GLY A 193 6.18 5.78 -4.33
C GLY A 193 4.88 6.11 -5.03
N ALA A 194 4.91 5.98 -6.35
CA ALA A 194 3.75 6.17 -7.21
C ALA A 194 3.14 4.81 -7.53
N ALA A 195 1.81 4.72 -7.44
CA ALA A 195 1.06 3.53 -7.75
C ALA A 195 -0.01 3.79 -8.81
N VAL A 196 -0.17 2.89 -9.77
CA VAL A 196 -1.16 3.03 -10.85
C VAL A 196 -2.31 2.03 -10.65
N PRO A 197 -3.55 2.38 -11.01
CA PRO A 197 -4.65 1.44 -10.97
C PRO A 197 -4.39 0.24 -11.91
N GLU A 198 -4.70 -0.97 -11.44
CA GLU A 198 -4.66 -2.17 -12.28
C GLU A 198 -5.71 -2.08 -13.40
N PRO A 199 -5.43 -2.58 -14.62
CA PRO A 199 -6.32 -2.45 -15.78
C PRO A 199 -7.74 -3.00 -15.56
N THR A 200 -7.89 -4.00 -14.70
CA THR A 200 -9.19 -4.61 -14.36
C THR A 200 -10.10 -3.67 -13.57
N THR A 201 -9.55 -2.71 -12.83
CA THR A 201 -10.30 -1.72 -12.04
C THR A 201 -10.99 -0.67 -12.93
N VAL A 202 -10.45 -0.39 -14.13
CA VAL A 202 -10.98 0.62 -15.05
C VAL A 202 -12.27 0.16 -15.74
N LEU A 203 -12.43 -1.15 -15.98
CA LEU A 203 -13.60 -1.71 -16.65
C LEU A 203 -14.87 -1.66 -15.78
N GLY A 204 -14.73 -1.79 -14.44
CA GLY A 204 -15.84 -1.64 -13.50
C GLY A 204 -16.45 -0.23 -13.52
N MET A 205 -15.61 0.81 -13.67
CA MET A 205 -16.06 2.21 -13.75
C MET A 205 -16.82 2.52 -15.04
N LEU A 206 -16.44 1.95 -16.19
CA LEU A 206 -17.18 2.15 -17.46
C LEU A 206 -18.52 1.41 -17.49
N ALA A 207 -18.62 0.22 -16.89
CA ALA A 207 -19.85 -0.57 -16.89
C ALA A 207 -21.00 0.12 -16.13
N ALA A 208 -20.69 0.83 -15.04
CA ALA A 208 -21.67 1.59 -14.27
C ALA A 208 -22.26 2.80 -15.05
N GLY A 209 -21.45 3.45 -15.90
CA GLY A 209 -21.89 4.57 -16.73
C GLY A 209 -22.80 4.16 -17.90
N GLY A 210 -22.58 2.97 -18.48
CA GLY A 210 -23.34 2.48 -19.63
C GLY A 210 -24.81 2.17 -19.36
N PHE A 211 -25.14 1.68 -18.15
CA PHE A 211 -26.52 1.34 -17.79
C PHE A 211 -27.42 2.56 -17.58
N LEU A 212 -26.88 3.70 -17.14
CA LEU A 212 -27.66 4.92 -16.95
C LEU A 212 -28.02 5.60 -18.29
N ALA A 213 -27.20 5.46 -19.32
CA ALA A 213 -27.48 6.00 -20.65
C ALA A 213 -28.51 5.17 -21.45
N ALA A 214 -28.59 3.85 -21.21
CA ALA A 214 -29.48 2.96 -21.95
C ALA A 214 -30.96 3.05 -21.52
N SER A 215 -31.25 3.45 -20.28
CA SER A 215 -32.63 3.51 -19.76
C SER A 215 -33.43 4.73 -20.24
N ARG A 216 -32.77 5.79 -20.75
CA ARG A 216 -33.44 7.02 -21.22
C ARG A 216 -33.88 7.01 -22.68
N ARG A 217 -33.53 6.00 -23.47
CA ARG A 217 -33.76 6.01 -24.94
C ARG A 217 -34.97 5.21 -25.46
N ARG A 218 -35.82 4.66 -24.58
CA ARG A 218 -37.08 4.01 -24.99
C ARG A 218 -38.32 4.79 -24.57
N ARG A 219 -38.52 5.97 -25.19
CA ARG A 219 -39.85 6.57 -25.34
C ARG A 219 -39.81 7.68 -26.39
N SER A 220 -40.01 7.30 -27.66
CA SER A 220 -40.66 8.15 -28.67
C SER A 220 -40.75 7.40 -30.00
N THR A 221 -41.76 6.55 -30.15
CA THR A 221 -42.30 6.12 -31.45
C THR A 221 -43.81 5.92 -31.34
N THR A 222 -44.55 7.01 -31.51
CA THR A 222 -45.97 7.10 -31.98
C THR A 222 -46.31 8.59 -31.92
N LYS A 223 -46.79 9.28 -32.94
CA LYS A 223 -47.51 8.88 -34.16
C LYS A 223 -47.37 10.02 -35.17
#